data_AF-A0A7Y4ZC28-F1
#
_entry.id   AF-A0A7Y4ZC28-F1
#
_cell.length_a   1.000
_cell.length_b   1.000
_cell.length_c   1.000
_cell.angle_alpha   90.00
_cell.angle_beta   90.00
_cell.angle_gamma   90.00
#
_symmetry.space_group_name_H-M   'P 1'
#
loop_
_entity.id
_entity.type
_entity.pdbx_description
1 polymer ?
#
loop_
_entity_poly.entity_id
_entity_poly.type
_entity_poly.pdbx_seq_one_letter_code
_entity_poly.pdbx_strand_id
1 'polypeptide(L)' 'MTKVKHITEPDVFGYQVRIVRRGKESSRYFSHKLWGSKNRSLKAAITWR' A
#
# COMPACT_ATOMS: atom_id res chain seq x y z
N MET A 1 -11.33 -4.30 10.88
CA MET A 1 -10.17 -3.86 10.10
C MET A 1 -10.68 -3.03 8.93
N THR A 2 -10.38 -1.74 8.90
CA THR A 2 -10.86 -0.81 7.86
C THR A 2 -10.34 -1.26 6.50
N LYS A 3 -11.23 -1.75 5.61
CA LYS A 3 -10.85 -2.10 4.24
C LYS A 3 -10.50 -0.82 3.49
N VAL A 4 -9.21 -0.53 3.37
CA VAL A 4 -8.73 0.61 2.59
C VAL A 4 -8.74 0.20 1.11
N LYS A 5 -9.57 0.85 0.29
CA LYS A 5 -9.64 0.56 -1.16
C LYS A 5 -8.26 0.58 -1.79
N HIS A 6 -8.01 -0.34 -2.72
CA HIS A 6 -6.78 -0.45 -3.53
C HIS A 6 -5.50 -0.77 -2.74
N ILE A 7 -5.58 -1.05 -1.45
CA ILE A 7 -4.44 -1.48 -0.61
C ILE A 7 -4.71 -2.90 -0.14
N THR A 8 -3.76 -3.79 -0.37
CA THR A 8 -3.76 -5.18 0.09
C THR A 8 -2.53 -5.45 0.94
N GLU A 9 -2.61 -6.41 1.85
CA GLU A 9 -1.46 -6.97 2.57
C GLU A 9 -1.11 -8.30 1.88
N PRO A 10 -0.27 -8.31 0.84
CA PRO A 10 0.11 -9.56 0.17
C PRO A 10 0.97 -10.46 1.07
N ASP A 11 1.63 -9.88 2.07
CA ASP A 11 2.52 -10.54 3.01
C ASP A 11 2.58 -9.76 4.34
N VAL A 12 3.17 -10.36 5.36
CA VAL A 12 3.28 -9.77 6.72
C VAL A 12 4.27 -8.61 6.82
N PHE A 13 5.07 -8.38 5.79
CA PHE A 13 6.15 -7.40 5.74
C PHE A 13 5.79 -6.12 5.00
N GLY A 14 4.59 -5.98 4.43
CA GLY A 14 4.23 -4.76 3.72
C GLY A 14 2.81 -4.69 3.17
N TYR A 15 2.56 -3.56 2.51
CA TYR A 15 1.30 -3.26 1.82
C TYR A 15 1.54 -3.11 0.33
N GLN A 16 0.68 -3.70 -0.49
CA GLN A 16 0.64 -3.48 -1.93
C GLN A 16 -0.50 -2.52 -2.26
N VAL A 17 -0.20 -1.48 -3.02
CA VAL A 17 -1.21 -0.60 -3.61
C VAL A 17 -1.32 -0.89 -5.10
N ARG A 18 -2.55 -1.05 -5.61
CA ARG A 18 -2.83 -1.27 -7.03
C ARG A 18 -4.02 -0.43 -7.47
N ILE A 19 -3.77 0.55 -8.36
CA ILE A 19 -4.77 1.52 -8.81
C ILE A 19 -4.76 1.57 -10.33
N VAL A 20 -5.95 1.48 -10.93
CA VAL A 20 -6.14 1.70 -12.37
C VAL A 20 -6.82 3.06 -12.56
N ARG A 21 -6.15 4.00 -13.25
CA ARG A 21 -6.73 5.31 -13.60
C ARG A 21 -6.49 5.58 -15.08
N ARG A 22 -7.56 6.00 -15.79
CA ARG A 22 -7.50 6.31 -17.24
C ARG A 22 -6.88 5.18 -18.08
N GLY A 23 -7.18 3.93 -17.75
CA GLY A 23 -6.65 2.75 -18.45
C GLY A 23 -5.18 2.42 -18.18
N LYS A 24 -4.51 3.14 -17.27
CA LYS A 24 -3.14 2.84 -16.83
C LYS A 24 -3.14 2.29 -15.42
N GLU A 25 -2.47 1.17 -15.24
CA GLU A 25 -2.24 0.56 -13.93
C GLU A 25 -0.97 1.11 -13.30
N SER A 26 -1.09 1.60 -12.07
CA SER A 26 0.03 1.94 -11.20
C SER A 26 -0.01 1.05 -9.97
N SER A 27 1.10 0.37 -9.71
CA SER A 27 1.25 -0.51 -8.56
C SER A 27 2.51 -0.15 -7.77
N ARG A 28 2.43 -0.16 -6.44
CA ARG A 28 3.60 0.09 -5.58
C ARG A 28 3.51 -0.68 -4.27
N TYR A 29 4.65 -1.24 -3.87
CA TYR A 29 4.81 -1.95 -2.61
C TYR A 29 5.42 -1.06 -1.52
N PHE A 30 4.90 -1.17 -0.30
CA PHE A 30 5.29 -0.39 0.88
C PHE A 30 5.71 -1.33 2.01
N SER A 31 7.02 -1.61 2.08
CA SER A 31 7.61 -2.47 3.11
C SER A 31 7.63 -1.82 4.50
N HIS A 32 7.27 -2.58 5.52
CA HIS A 32 7.40 -2.21 6.94
C HIS A 32 8.86 -1.89 7.30
N LYS A 33 9.82 -2.60 6.71
CA LYS A 33 11.26 -2.40 6.95
C LYS A 33 11.74 -1.06 6.40
N LEU A 34 11.39 -0.75 5.15
CA LEU A 34 11.80 0.50 4.50
C LEU A 34 11.15 1.73 5.14
N TRP A 35 9.89 1.61 5.58
CA TRP A 35 9.13 2.71 6.20
C TRP A 35 9.25 2.75 7.73
N GLY A 36 9.98 1.80 8.32
CA GLY A 36 10.31 1.73 9.75
C GLY A 36 9.24 1.15 10.67
N SER A 37 7.97 1.10 10.25
CA SER A 37 6.92 0.39 11.00
C SER A 37 5.69 0.10 10.14
N LYS A 38 4.86 -0.85 10.60
CA LYS A 38 3.57 -1.19 9.98
C LYS A 38 2.63 0.02 9.84
N ASN A 39 2.60 0.90 10.85
CA ASN A 39 1.74 2.10 10.78
C ASN A 39 2.28 3.14 9.79
N ARG A 40 3.61 3.30 9.68
CA ARG A 40 4.23 4.25 8.75
C ARG A 40 4.08 3.79 7.30
N SER A 41 4.30 2.50 7.03
CA SER A 41 4.06 1.92 5.70
C SER A 41 2.59 2.01 5.30
N LEU A 42 1.65 1.76 6.22
CA LEU A 42 0.22 1.90 5.93
C LEU A 42 -0.13 3.36 5.62
N LYS A 43 0.37 4.32 6.40
CA LYS A 43 0.15 5.74 6.15
C LYS A 43 0.72 6.15 4.79
N ALA A 44 1.92 5.69 4.45
CA ALA A 44 2.53 5.95 3.15
C ALA A 44 1.74 5.34 1.99
N ALA A 45 1.25 4.11 2.15
CA ALA A 45 0.40 3.44 1.17
C ALA A 45 -0.93 4.21 0.96
N ILE A 46 -1.54 4.71 2.04
CA ILE A 46 -2.75 5.55 1.99
C ILE A 46 -2.49 6.87 1.27
N THR A 47 -1.38 7.55 1.59
CA THR A 47 -1.04 8.84 0.98
C THR A 47 -0.71 8.71 -0.51
N TRP A 48 -0.04 7.63 -0.91
CA TRP A 48 0.30 7.40 -2.32
C TRP A 48 -0.92 7.04 -3.17
N ARG A 49 -1.97 6.49 -2.55
CA ARG A 49 -3.17 5.99 -3.21
C ARG A 49 -4.22 7.06 -3.51
#